data_AF-A0A1X6PHG2-F1
#
_entry.id   AF-A0A1X6PHG2-F1
#
_cell.length_a   1.000
_cell.length_b   1.000
_cell.length_c   1.000
_cell.angle_alpha   90.00
_cell.angle_beta   90.00
_cell.angle_gamma   90.00
#
_symmetry.space_group_name_H-M   'P 1'
#
loop_
_entity.id
_entity.type
_entity.pdbx_description
1 polymer ?
#
loop_
_entity_poly.entity_id
_entity_poly.type
_entity_poly.pdbx_seq_one_letter_code
_entity_poly.pdbx_strand_id
1 'polypeptide(L)'
;VVATPAARNNGAWGRFEAYCCQCGLCPLPASTETVLAYVGCLWRGASVVALSLKPILAAVRKRHLAAGQPNPCDDDRVREAKAGFRRAGLAYRPVTKLARVPLPAAVAWQLAALALRSPKVRCHQLTAVVLQFWWMRRAGDITRLTLGDVDVRADGSSAYQVPRHKTEADTGLTTRRMPAGVHPGADLPHVLLTRLVADFRAAGRPPTTRLFTTCGPDAAATLVTTWLRDGLRRLGMTPGRWYGSGGATAANAAGVNRGAIAALSATTEPTLAASCISSLVVPSVFDRFFFARMLPR
;
A
#
# COMPACT_ATOMS: atom_id res chain seq x y z
N VAL A 1 -32.08 -25.62 -15.14
CA VAL A 1 -30.60 -25.56 -15.03
C VAL A 1 -30.26 -24.49 -14.01
N VAL A 2 -29.98 -24.90 -12.77
CA VAL A 2 -29.81 -23.99 -11.61
C VAL A 2 -28.38 -23.44 -11.63
N ALA A 3 -28.25 -22.12 -11.70
CA ALA A 3 -26.97 -21.43 -11.70
C ALA A 3 -26.30 -21.48 -10.31
N THR A 4 -25.13 -22.11 -10.22
CA THR A 4 -24.23 -22.06 -9.07
C THR A 4 -23.61 -20.66 -8.91
N PRO A 5 -23.72 -20.00 -7.74
CA PRO A 5 -23.01 -18.75 -7.49
C PRO A 5 -21.63 -19.04 -6.88
N ALA A 6 -20.65 -19.40 -7.71
CA ALA A 6 -19.26 -19.51 -7.30
C ALA A 6 -18.41 -18.35 -7.86
N ALA A 7 -18.80 -17.12 -7.52
CA ALA A 7 -17.86 -16.00 -7.57
C ALA A 7 -16.85 -16.20 -6.43
N ARG A 8 -15.72 -16.81 -6.76
CA ARG A 8 -14.61 -17.18 -5.88
C ARG A 8 -14.08 -15.93 -5.16
N ASN A 9 -14.55 -15.69 -3.94
CA ASN A 9 -14.05 -14.65 -3.06
C ASN A 9 -12.61 -14.99 -2.63
N ASN A 10 -11.60 -14.41 -3.27
CA ASN A 10 -10.17 -14.58 -2.95
C ASN A 10 -9.72 -13.97 -1.58
N GLY A 11 -10.67 -13.62 -0.71
CA GLY A 11 -10.42 -13.05 0.62
C GLY A 11 -10.25 -14.13 1.71
N ALA A 12 -9.81 -13.72 2.90
CA ALA A 12 -9.68 -14.63 4.04
C ALA A 12 -11.01 -15.28 4.47
N TRP A 13 -12.14 -14.56 4.32
CA TRP A 13 -13.48 -15.11 4.52
C TRP A 13 -13.80 -16.24 3.54
N GLY A 14 -13.61 -16.01 2.24
CA GLY A 14 -13.92 -17.02 1.21
C GLY A 14 -13.11 -18.32 1.37
N ARG A 15 -11.89 -18.23 1.90
CA ARG A 15 -11.10 -19.42 2.27
C ARG A 15 -11.69 -20.18 3.46
N PHE A 16 -12.20 -19.48 4.46
CA PHE A 16 -12.88 -20.12 5.59
C PHE A 16 -14.20 -20.76 5.16
N GLU A 17 -14.99 -20.05 4.35
CA GLU A 17 -16.22 -20.55 3.76
C GLU A 17 -15.97 -21.81 2.91
N ALA A 18 -14.96 -21.79 2.06
CA ALA A 18 -14.57 -22.97 1.28
C ALA A 18 -14.14 -24.15 2.16
N TYR A 19 -13.39 -23.91 3.24
CA TYR A 19 -13.04 -24.94 4.21
C TYR A 19 -14.30 -25.54 4.87
N CYS A 20 -15.24 -24.70 5.32
CA CYS A 20 -16.48 -25.18 5.91
C CYS A 20 -17.28 -26.02 4.92
N CYS A 21 -17.45 -25.56 3.67
CA CYS A 21 -18.13 -26.32 2.62
C CYS A 21 -17.45 -27.67 2.36
N GLN A 22 -16.12 -27.71 2.29
CA GLN A 22 -15.36 -28.96 2.08
C GLN A 22 -15.52 -29.94 3.23
N CYS A 23 -15.71 -29.45 4.46
CA CYS A 23 -15.91 -30.27 5.65
C CYS A 23 -17.39 -30.53 5.99
N GLY A 24 -18.34 -30.07 5.17
CA GLY A 24 -19.78 -30.17 5.46
C GLY A 24 -20.24 -29.34 6.68
N LEU A 25 -19.52 -28.28 7.02
CA LEU A 25 -19.78 -27.41 8.17
C LEU A 25 -20.51 -26.12 7.75
N CYS A 26 -21.26 -25.52 8.68
CA CYS A 26 -21.88 -24.22 8.47
C CYS A 26 -20.86 -23.08 8.68
N PRO A 27 -20.59 -22.23 7.67
CA PRO A 27 -19.67 -21.11 7.82
C PRO A 27 -20.26 -19.93 8.61
N LEU A 28 -21.60 -19.80 8.67
CA LEU A 28 -22.29 -18.70 9.33
C LEU A 28 -23.71 -19.10 9.77
N PRO A 29 -24.01 -19.16 11.08
CA PRO A 29 -23.06 -19.04 12.18
C PRO A 29 -22.15 -20.27 12.27
N ALA A 30 -20.84 -20.04 12.38
CA ALA A 30 -19.87 -21.08 12.70
C ALA A 30 -19.78 -21.27 14.22
N SER A 31 -19.59 -22.52 14.66
CA SER A 31 -19.28 -22.82 16.05
C SER A 31 -17.83 -22.46 16.41
N THR A 32 -17.53 -22.32 17.70
CA THR A 32 -16.16 -22.23 18.20
C THR A 32 -15.32 -23.40 17.71
N GLU A 33 -15.86 -24.62 17.77
CA GLU A 33 -15.21 -25.87 17.36
C GLU A 33 -14.82 -25.83 15.89
N THR A 34 -15.68 -25.25 15.03
CA THR A 34 -15.40 -25.06 13.60
C THR A 34 -14.19 -24.14 13.40
N VAL A 35 -14.11 -23.05 14.16
CA VAL A 35 -12.98 -22.11 14.10
C VAL A 35 -11.69 -22.77 14.60
N LEU A 36 -11.74 -23.52 15.70
CA LEU A 36 -10.59 -24.26 16.22
C LEU A 36 -10.07 -25.29 15.21
N ALA A 37 -10.97 -26.07 14.61
CA ALA A 37 -10.64 -27.03 13.57
C ALA A 37 -9.97 -26.35 12.37
N TYR A 38 -10.49 -25.18 11.95
CA TYR A 38 -9.89 -24.39 10.88
C TYR A 38 -8.49 -23.88 11.24
N VAL A 39 -8.26 -23.38 12.45
CA VAL A 39 -6.91 -22.97 12.92
C VAL A 39 -5.94 -24.16 12.85
N GLY A 40 -6.38 -25.35 13.28
CA GLY A 40 -5.61 -26.59 13.15
C GLY A 40 -5.33 -26.97 11.69
N CYS A 41 -6.31 -26.81 10.80
CA CYS A 41 -6.15 -27.03 9.36
C CYS A 41 -5.10 -26.08 8.76
N LEU A 42 -5.16 -24.79 9.08
CA LEU A 42 -4.17 -23.80 8.63
C LEU A 42 -2.77 -24.14 9.14
N TRP A 43 -2.65 -24.65 10.38
CA TRP A 43 -1.38 -25.06 10.94
C TRP A 43 -0.80 -26.26 10.21
N ARG A 44 -1.60 -27.33 10.02
CA ARG A 44 -1.17 -28.53 9.29
C ARG A 44 -0.79 -28.23 7.84
N GLY A 45 -1.56 -27.37 7.17
CA GLY A 45 -1.31 -27.01 5.78
C GLY A 45 -0.05 -26.17 5.53
N ALA A 46 0.61 -25.68 6.58
CA ALA A 46 1.87 -24.90 6.51
C ALA A 46 1.87 -23.68 5.57
N SER A 47 0.71 -23.27 5.06
CA SER A 47 0.54 -22.22 4.05
C SER A 47 0.33 -20.83 4.67
N VAL A 48 0.18 -20.76 5.99
CA VAL A 48 -0.07 -19.52 6.74
C VAL A 48 1.04 -19.29 7.75
N VAL A 49 1.71 -18.14 7.64
CA VAL A 49 2.67 -17.69 8.64
C VAL A 49 1.96 -17.18 9.89
N ALA A 50 2.62 -17.27 11.05
CA ALA A 50 2.05 -16.89 12.36
C ALA A 50 1.35 -15.51 12.36
N LEU A 51 2.00 -14.50 11.77
CA LEU A 51 1.49 -13.13 11.71
C LEU A 51 0.19 -12.98 10.91
N SER A 52 -0.09 -13.91 10.00
CA SER A 52 -1.27 -13.87 9.13
C SER A 52 -2.53 -14.48 9.77
N LEU A 53 -2.41 -15.20 10.89
CA LEU A 53 -3.59 -15.83 11.52
C LEU A 53 -4.59 -14.78 12.04
N LYS A 54 -4.10 -13.73 12.71
CA LYS A 54 -4.96 -12.66 13.25
C LYS A 54 -5.85 -12.01 12.17
N PRO A 55 -5.31 -11.52 11.03
CA PRO A 55 -6.16 -10.94 9.99
C PRO A 55 -7.08 -11.96 9.31
N ILE A 56 -6.71 -13.25 9.27
CA ILE A 56 -7.61 -14.31 8.76
C ILE A 56 -8.84 -14.44 9.65
N LEU A 57 -8.65 -14.60 10.96
CA LEU A 57 -9.77 -14.74 11.91
C LEU A 57 -10.58 -13.45 12.06
N ALA A 58 -9.94 -12.28 11.87
CA ALA A 58 -10.66 -11.01 11.83
C ALA A 58 -11.70 -10.96 10.69
N ALA A 59 -11.44 -11.62 9.56
CA ALA A 59 -12.42 -11.71 8.47
C ALA A 59 -13.64 -12.56 8.86
N VAL A 60 -13.42 -13.66 9.59
CA VAL A 60 -14.49 -14.51 10.14
C VAL A 60 -15.36 -13.72 11.12
N ARG A 61 -14.72 -13.05 12.10
CA ARG A 61 -15.40 -12.13 13.04
C ARG A 61 -16.24 -11.10 12.29
N LYS A 62 -15.64 -10.39 11.33
CA LYS A 62 -16.32 -9.30 10.60
C LYS A 62 -17.61 -9.81 9.93
N ARG A 63 -17.57 -11.00 9.33
CA ARG A 63 -18.75 -11.55 8.66
C ARG A 63 -19.85 -11.96 9.64
N HIS A 64 -19.49 -12.53 10.79
CA HIS A 64 -20.45 -12.89 11.85
C HIS A 64 -21.15 -11.65 12.40
N LEU A 65 -20.37 -10.63 12.78
CA LEU A 65 -20.92 -9.38 13.31
C LEU A 65 -21.82 -8.66 12.28
N ALA A 66 -21.42 -8.64 11.01
CA ALA A 66 -22.23 -8.06 9.93
C ALA A 66 -23.55 -8.80 9.69
N ALA A 67 -23.67 -10.05 10.14
CA ALA A 67 -24.88 -10.86 10.04
C ALA A 67 -25.68 -10.92 11.35
N GLY A 68 -25.32 -10.10 12.36
CA GLY A 68 -25.98 -10.12 13.67
C GLY A 68 -25.72 -11.39 14.48
N GLN A 69 -24.72 -12.19 14.11
CA GLN A 69 -24.40 -13.45 14.78
C GLN A 69 -23.33 -13.26 15.87
N PRO A 70 -23.32 -14.11 16.92
CA PRO A 70 -22.22 -14.15 17.88
C PRO A 70 -20.86 -14.35 17.19
N ASN A 71 -19.80 -13.81 17.78
CA ASN A 71 -18.46 -13.95 17.25
C ASN A 71 -17.77 -15.22 17.80
N PRO A 72 -17.60 -16.30 17.02
CA PRO A 72 -16.95 -17.52 17.50
C PRO A 72 -15.44 -17.33 17.75
N CYS A 73 -14.84 -16.23 17.27
CA CYS A 73 -13.41 -15.97 17.45
C CYS A 73 -13.04 -15.33 18.80
N ASP A 74 -14.03 -14.96 19.63
CA ASP A 74 -13.80 -14.34 20.94
C ASP A 74 -13.70 -15.34 22.10
N ASP A 75 -14.09 -16.60 21.89
CA ASP A 75 -13.97 -17.71 22.85
C ASP A 75 -12.51 -17.89 23.32
N ASP A 76 -12.32 -18.13 24.61
CA ASP A 76 -10.99 -18.23 25.22
C ASP A 76 -10.17 -19.39 24.64
N ARG A 77 -10.81 -20.48 24.21
CA ARG A 77 -10.14 -21.59 23.53
C ARG A 77 -9.53 -21.13 22.20
N VAL A 78 -10.20 -20.24 21.47
CA VAL A 78 -9.68 -19.67 20.21
C VAL A 78 -8.54 -18.69 20.50
N ARG A 79 -8.62 -17.93 21.60
CA ARG A 79 -7.53 -17.04 22.03
C ARG A 79 -6.28 -17.85 22.35
N GLU A 80 -6.41 -18.96 23.08
CA GLU A 80 -5.28 -19.83 23.39
C GLU A 80 -4.74 -20.52 22.13
N ALA A 81 -5.60 -21.01 21.23
CA ALA A 81 -5.18 -21.57 19.96
C ALA A 81 -4.40 -20.57 19.09
N LYS A 82 -4.81 -19.29 19.07
CA LYS A 82 -4.08 -18.21 18.38
C LYS A 82 -2.70 -17.97 19.01
N ALA A 83 -2.63 -17.96 20.34
CA ALA A 83 -1.38 -17.79 21.07
C ALA A 83 -0.43 -18.97 20.78
N GLY A 84 -0.94 -20.21 20.86
CA GLY A 84 -0.22 -21.43 20.50
C GLY A 84 0.28 -21.43 19.07
N PHE A 85 -0.58 -21.12 18.08
CA PHE A 85 -0.18 -21.01 16.67
C PHE A 85 0.94 -19.98 16.48
N ARG A 86 0.87 -18.85 17.18
CA ARG A 86 1.92 -17.82 17.11
C ARG A 86 3.22 -18.30 17.73
N ARG A 87 3.19 -18.87 18.94
CA ARG A 87 4.38 -19.40 19.62
C ARG A 87 5.04 -20.50 18.79
N ALA A 88 4.25 -21.48 18.36
CA ALA A 88 4.70 -22.58 17.53
C ALA A 88 5.24 -22.08 16.17
N GLY A 89 4.59 -21.11 15.54
CA GLY A 89 5.07 -20.55 14.28
C GLY A 89 6.40 -19.83 14.42
N LEU A 90 6.66 -19.14 15.54
CA LEU A 90 7.95 -18.52 15.81
C LEU A 90 9.05 -19.56 16.09
N ALA A 91 8.72 -20.62 16.83
CA ALA A 91 9.67 -21.67 17.21
C ALA A 91 10.02 -22.62 16.06
N TYR A 92 9.02 -23.11 15.34
CA TYR A 92 9.17 -24.20 14.37
C TYR A 92 9.15 -23.74 12.91
N ARG A 93 8.67 -22.53 12.63
CA ARG A 93 8.55 -21.99 11.26
C ARG A 93 8.98 -20.53 11.20
N PRO A 94 10.20 -20.19 11.68
CA PRO A 94 10.66 -18.81 11.70
C PRO A 94 10.67 -18.24 10.28
N VAL A 95 10.02 -17.10 10.11
CA VAL A 95 9.97 -16.42 8.82
C VAL A 95 11.18 -15.49 8.73
N THR A 96 12.25 -15.96 8.09
CA THR A 96 13.43 -15.14 7.77
C THR A 96 13.18 -14.34 6.49
N LYS A 97 12.13 -13.51 6.48
CA LYS A 97 11.97 -12.52 5.40
C LYS A 97 12.86 -11.33 5.72
N LEU A 98 13.89 -11.11 4.90
CA LEU A 98 14.61 -9.84 4.89
C LEU A 98 13.58 -8.71 4.79
N ALA A 99 13.71 -7.75 5.71
CA ALA A 99 12.84 -6.58 5.70
C ALA A 99 12.97 -5.87 4.36
N ARG A 100 11.86 -5.32 3.87
CA ARG A 100 11.93 -4.45 2.70
C ARG A 100 12.77 -3.23 3.05
N VAL A 101 13.84 -2.99 2.31
CA VAL A 101 14.63 -1.77 2.38
C VAL A 101 13.79 -0.62 1.82
N PRO A 102 13.71 0.54 2.47
CA PRO A 102 13.05 1.70 1.87
C PRO A 102 13.72 2.09 0.55
N LEU A 103 12.95 2.45 -0.48
CA LEU A 103 13.52 3.01 -1.71
C LEU A 103 14.32 4.28 -1.38
N PRO A 104 15.64 4.36 -1.68
CA PRO A 104 16.40 5.58 -1.40
C PRO A 104 15.94 6.75 -2.28
N ALA A 105 15.98 7.99 -1.76
CA ALA A 105 15.59 9.16 -2.54
C ALA A 105 16.45 9.36 -3.80
N ALA A 106 17.75 9.01 -3.74
CA ALA A 106 18.63 9.04 -4.91
C ALA A 106 18.10 8.14 -6.05
N VAL A 107 17.62 6.94 -5.73
CA VAL A 107 17.04 6.02 -6.70
C VAL A 107 15.70 6.54 -7.20
N ALA A 108 14.84 7.07 -6.31
CA ALA A 108 13.58 7.69 -6.70
C ALA A 108 13.79 8.88 -7.67
N TRP A 109 14.83 9.68 -7.44
CA TRP A 109 15.22 10.79 -8.32
C TRP A 109 15.71 10.30 -9.69
N GLN A 110 16.54 9.26 -9.73
CA GLN A 110 16.98 8.63 -10.98
C GLN A 110 15.81 8.02 -11.77
N LEU A 111 14.83 7.42 -11.08
CA LEU A 111 13.59 6.96 -11.72
C LEU A 111 12.78 8.11 -12.30
N ALA A 112 12.72 9.27 -11.62
CA ALA A 112 12.06 10.46 -12.14
C ALA A 112 12.77 11.00 -13.39
N ALA A 113 14.11 11.07 -13.37
CA ALA A 113 14.90 11.47 -14.53
C ALA A 113 14.76 10.49 -15.71
N LEU A 114 14.70 9.18 -15.43
CA LEU A 114 14.41 8.15 -16.44
C LEU A 114 13.03 8.33 -17.04
N ALA A 115 12.01 8.63 -16.22
CA ALA A 115 10.64 8.84 -16.67
C ALA A 115 10.55 9.98 -17.70
N LEU A 116 11.21 11.11 -17.44
CA LEU A 116 11.19 12.28 -18.34
C LEU A 116 11.70 11.98 -19.75
N ARG A 117 12.72 11.12 -19.86
CA ARG A 117 13.33 10.73 -21.14
C ARG A 117 12.72 9.46 -21.74
N SER A 118 11.72 8.88 -21.08
CA SER A 118 11.08 7.65 -21.54
C SER A 118 9.90 7.91 -22.48
N PRO A 119 9.55 6.93 -23.34
CA PRO A 119 8.29 6.97 -24.10
C PRO A 119 7.07 7.14 -23.19
N LYS A 120 6.00 7.74 -23.72
CA LYS A 120 4.80 8.18 -22.97
C LYS A 120 4.27 7.14 -21.98
N VAL A 121 4.05 5.90 -22.43
CA VAL A 121 3.53 4.82 -21.56
C VAL A 121 4.43 4.59 -20.33
N ARG A 122 5.75 4.53 -20.54
CA ARG A 122 6.70 4.30 -19.44
C ARG A 122 6.87 5.54 -18.57
N CYS A 123 6.84 6.74 -19.17
CA CYS A 123 6.79 7.98 -18.42
C CYS A 123 5.64 7.93 -17.41
N HIS A 124 4.42 7.59 -17.84
CA HIS A 124 3.25 7.51 -16.96
C HIS A 124 3.40 6.44 -15.86
N GLN A 125 3.92 5.27 -16.19
CA GLN A 125 4.16 4.18 -15.22
C GLN A 125 5.18 4.58 -14.13
N LEU A 126 6.29 5.19 -14.52
CA LEU A 126 7.31 5.64 -13.58
C LEU A 126 6.86 6.88 -12.81
N THR A 127 6.06 7.77 -13.40
CA THR A 127 5.38 8.85 -12.67
C THR A 127 4.57 8.28 -11.51
N ALA A 128 3.81 7.20 -11.71
CA ALA A 128 3.06 6.57 -10.61
C ALA A 128 3.97 6.13 -9.44
N VAL A 129 5.13 5.55 -9.75
CA VAL A 129 6.12 5.12 -8.73
C VAL A 129 6.71 6.33 -7.99
N VAL A 130 7.06 7.39 -8.72
CA VAL A 130 7.60 8.63 -8.14
C VAL A 130 6.57 9.33 -7.27
N LEU A 131 5.31 9.44 -7.71
CA LEU A 131 4.24 10.04 -6.90
C LEU A 131 3.91 9.19 -5.67
N GLN A 132 4.00 7.87 -5.76
CA GLN A 132 3.86 6.99 -4.60
C GLN A 132 4.91 7.34 -3.53
N PHE A 133 6.15 7.55 -3.95
CA PHE A 133 7.25 7.95 -3.07
C PHE A 133 7.02 9.36 -2.51
N TRP A 134 6.74 10.33 -3.38
CA TRP A 134 6.65 11.75 -3.04
C TRP A 134 5.47 12.07 -2.12
N TRP A 135 4.28 11.53 -2.39
CA TRP A 135 3.10 11.72 -1.54
C TRP A 135 2.98 10.68 -0.41
N MET A 136 3.94 9.74 -0.31
CA MET A 136 3.97 8.69 0.71
C MET A 136 2.68 7.88 0.78
N ARG A 137 2.05 7.66 -0.39
CA ARG A 137 0.76 6.96 -0.49
C ARG A 137 0.94 5.50 -0.83
N ARG A 138 -0.08 4.71 -0.50
CA ARG A 138 -0.12 3.30 -0.90
C ARG A 138 -0.37 3.18 -2.40
N ALA A 139 0.12 2.11 -3.01
CA ALA A 139 -0.08 1.85 -4.43
C ALA A 139 -1.56 1.87 -4.83
N GLY A 140 -2.44 1.34 -3.97
CA GLY A 140 -3.89 1.38 -4.17
C GLY A 140 -4.48 2.80 -4.20
N ASP A 141 -3.91 3.74 -3.45
CA ASP A 141 -4.37 5.13 -3.47
C ASP A 141 -3.93 5.81 -4.76
N ILE A 142 -2.65 5.65 -5.15
CA ILE A 142 -2.09 6.23 -6.38
C ILE A 142 -2.80 5.72 -7.64
N THR A 143 -2.97 4.41 -7.75
CA THR A 143 -3.60 3.78 -8.94
C THR A 143 -5.08 4.12 -9.09
N ARG A 144 -5.73 4.59 -8.02
CA ARG A 144 -7.12 5.05 -8.06
C ARG A 144 -7.27 6.54 -8.36
N LEU A 145 -6.19 7.33 -8.39
CA LEU A 145 -6.31 8.74 -8.73
C LEU A 145 -6.88 8.90 -10.15
N THR A 146 -7.86 9.78 -10.24
CA THR A 146 -8.42 10.27 -11.49
C THR A 146 -7.84 11.63 -11.84
N LEU A 147 -8.07 12.09 -13.07
CA LEU A 147 -7.62 13.41 -13.51
C LEU A 147 -8.19 14.54 -12.64
N GLY A 148 -9.43 14.41 -12.15
CA GLY A 148 -10.08 15.39 -11.27
C GLY A 148 -9.56 15.37 -9.83
N ASP A 149 -8.83 14.32 -9.44
CA ASP A 149 -8.28 14.18 -8.08
C ASP A 149 -6.94 14.91 -7.90
N VAL A 150 -6.34 15.45 -8.96
CA VAL A 150 -5.02 16.09 -8.92
C VAL A 150 -5.07 17.50 -9.45
N ASP A 151 -4.35 18.40 -8.78
CA ASP A 151 -4.20 19.79 -9.19
C ASP A 151 -2.72 20.17 -9.27
N VAL A 152 -2.34 20.77 -10.39
CA VAL A 152 -0.99 21.31 -10.65
C VAL A 152 -1.12 22.80 -10.87
N ARG A 153 -0.39 23.57 -10.06
CA ARG A 153 -0.48 25.03 -10.05
C ARG A 153 0.75 25.67 -10.66
N ALA A 154 0.56 26.85 -11.24
CA ALA A 154 1.63 27.66 -11.83
C ALA A 154 2.69 28.09 -10.79
N ASP A 155 2.33 28.16 -9.51
CA ASP A 155 3.24 28.45 -8.39
C ASP A 155 4.21 27.29 -8.06
N GLY A 156 4.16 26.19 -8.81
CA GLY A 156 4.97 24.99 -8.58
C GLY A 156 4.42 24.07 -7.49
N SER A 157 3.32 24.43 -6.83
CA SER A 157 2.65 23.55 -5.86
C SER A 157 1.76 22.54 -6.57
N SER A 158 1.49 21.42 -5.88
CA SER A 158 0.55 20.40 -6.34
C SER A 158 -0.38 20.00 -5.22
N ALA A 159 -1.59 19.55 -5.55
CA ALA A 159 -2.51 18.97 -4.58
C ALA A 159 -3.09 17.67 -5.13
N TYR A 160 -3.49 16.80 -4.20
CA TYR A 160 -4.21 15.59 -4.54
C TYR A 160 -5.35 15.34 -3.53
N GLN A 161 -6.36 14.64 -4.02
CA GLN A 161 -7.50 14.17 -3.28
C GLN A 161 -7.55 12.65 -3.38
N VAL A 162 -7.64 11.95 -2.26
CA VAL A 162 -7.83 10.50 -2.22
C VAL A 162 -9.22 10.24 -1.66
N PRO A 163 -10.25 10.19 -2.52
CA PRO A 163 -11.62 9.96 -2.08
C PRO A 163 -11.84 8.52 -1.61
N ARG A 164 -11.01 7.57 -2.09
CA ARG A 164 -11.14 6.16 -1.71
C ARG A 164 -9.85 5.54 -1.20
N HIS A 165 -9.85 5.09 0.05
CA HIS A 165 -8.69 4.46 0.69
C HIS A 165 -9.07 3.54 1.86
N LYS A 166 -8.08 2.78 2.37
CA LYS A 166 -8.29 1.70 3.36
C LYS A 166 -9.05 2.11 4.63
N THR A 167 -8.99 3.37 5.02
CA THR A 167 -9.55 3.92 6.26
C THR A 167 -10.57 5.04 5.98
N GLU A 168 -11.12 5.09 4.77
CA GLU A 168 -12.06 6.15 4.35
C GLU A 168 -13.30 6.22 5.25
N ALA A 169 -13.78 5.07 5.74
CA ALA A 169 -14.93 5.00 6.65
C ALA A 169 -14.67 5.74 7.98
N ASP A 170 -13.40 5.78 8.42
CA ASP A 170 -13.01 6.38 9.70
C ASP A 170 -12.55 7.84 9.53
N THR A 171 -11.95 8.19 8.39
CA THR A 171 -11.27 9.49 8.21
C THR A 171 -11.80 10.34 7.05
N GLY A 172 -12.74 9.83 6.25
CA GLY A 172 -13.29 10.53 5.10
C GLY A 172 -12.28 10.83 4.00
N LEU A 173 -12.54 11.88 3.21
CA LEU A 173 -11.69 12.35 2.11
C LEU A 173 -10.32 12.82 2.60
N THR A 174 -9.24 12.26 2.04
CA THR A 174 -7.89 12.79 2.27
C THR A 174 -7.51 13.81 1.21
N THR A 175 -7.43 15.09 1.57
CA THR A 175 -6.90 16.15 0.69
C THR A 175 -5.55 16.64 1.22
N ARG A 176 -4.54 16.73 0.36
CA ARG A 176 -3.21 17.22 0.71
C ARG A 176 -2.64 18.12 -0.37
N ARG A 177 -1.87 19.12 0.05
CA ARG A 177 -1.11 19.99 -0.84
C ARG A 177 0.37 19.80 -0.57
N MET A 178 1.15 19.67 -1.63
CA MET A 178 2.59 19.81 -1.61
C MET A 178 3.01 21.22 -2.03
N PRO A 179 3.72 21.98 -1.17
CA PRO A 179 4.40 23.20 -1.60
C PRO A 179 5.36 22.99 -2.78
N ALA A 180 5.71 24.10 -3.42
CA ALA A 180 6.70 24.13 -4.48
C ALA A 180 8.09 23.66 -4.00
N GLY A 181 8.86 23.06 -4.89
CA GLY A 181 10.26 22.76 -4.64
C GLY A 181 11.06 24.02 -4.31
N VAL A 182 12.04 23.89 -3.41
CA VAL A 182 12.88 25.00 -2.93
C VAL A 182 14.34 24.90 -3.38
N HIS A 183 14.69 23.85 -4.14
CA HIS A 183 16.05 23.65 -4.62
C HIS A 183 16.27 24.33 -5.99
N PRO A 184 17.49 24.78 -6.30
CA PRO A 184 17.81 25.35 -7.62
C PRO A 184 17.84 24.20 -8.65
N GLY A 185 16.74 24.01 -9.37
CA GLY A 185 16.63 22.99 -10.41
C GLY A 185 15.18 22.57 -10.68
N ALA A 186 14.98 21.75 -11.69
CA ALA A 186 13.66 21.24 -12.01
C ALA A 186 13.14 20.31 -10.90
N ASP A 187 11.97 20.63 -10.35
CA ASP A 187 11.23 19.78 -9.43
C ASP A 187 10.64 18.58 -10.19
N LEU A 188 11.46 17.53 -10.38
CA LEU A 188 11.09 16.42 -11.27
C LEU A 188 9.75 15.77 -10.94
N PRO A 189 9.38 15.50 -9.68
CA PRO A 189 8.04 15.00 -9.33
C PRO A 189 6.92 15.91 -9.80
N HIS A 190 7.06 17.23 -9.61
CA HIS A 190 6.07 18.21 -10.09
C HIS A 190 6.01 18.25 -11.62
N VAL A 191 7.17 18.31 -12.30
CA VAL A 191 7.24 18.33 -13.77
C VAL A 191 6.58 17.08 -14.37
N LEU A 192 6.82 15.90 -13.81
CA LEU A 192 6.20 14.65 -14.25
C LEU A 192 4.69 14.66 -14.09
N LEU A 193 4.18 15.18 -12.97
CA LEU A 193 2.74 15.31 -12.74
C LEU A 193 2.12 16.31 -13.73
N THR A 194 2.75 17.47 -13.92
CA THR A 194 2.28 18.50 -14.85
C THR A 194 2.22 17.96 -16.28
N ARG A 195 3.25 17.23 -16.73
CA ARG A 195 3.26 16.58 -18.05
C ARG A 195 2.15 15.53 -18.18
N LEU A 196 1.95 14.71 -17.15
CA LEU A 196 0.87 13.70 -17.13
C LEU A 196 -0.51 14.35 -17.26
N VAL A 197 -0.78 15.39 -16.48
CA VAL A 197 -2.06 16.12 -16.52
C VAL A 197 -2.25 16.80 -17.88
N ALA A 198 -1.21 17.42 -18.42
CA ALA A 198 -1.25 18.04 -19.75
C ALA A 198 -1.54 17.00 -20.85
N ASP A 199 -0.90 15.83 -20.81
CA ASP A 199 -1.14 14.73 -21.76
C ASP A 199 -2.61 14.28 -21.78
N PHE A 200 -3.25 14.21 -20.61
CA PHE A 200 -4.65 13.80 -20.49
C PHE A 200 -5.61 14.91 -20.95
N ARG A 201 -5.33 16.16 -20.58
CA ARG A 201 -6.13 17.33 -21.01
C ARG A 201 -6.05 17.53 -22.52
N ALA A 202 -4.86 17.45 -23.11
CA ALA A 202 -4.67 17.55 -24.56
C ALA A 202 -5.38 16.42 -25.33
N ALA A 203 -5.55 15.25 -24.72
CA ALA A 203 -6.32 14.14 -25.26
C ALA A 203 -7.84 14.24 -24.99
N GLY A 204 -8.34 15.36 -24.45
CA GLY A 204 -9.75 15.57 -24.16
C GLY A 204 -10.34 14.60 -23.13
N ARG A 205 -9.52 14.05 -22.23
CA ARG A 205 -9.99 13.03 -21.27
C ARG A 205 -10.85 13.68 -20.17
N PRO A 206 -11.98 13.07 -19.80
CA PRO A 206 -12.83 13.61 -18.73
C PRO A 206 -12.15 13.51 -17.35
N PRO A 207 -12.55 14.34 -16.38
CA PRO A 207 -11.98 14.34 -15.02
C PRO A 207 -12.03 12.98 -14.31
N THR A 208 -13.02 12.15 -14.62
CA THR A 208 -13.21 10.81 -14.02
C THR A 208 -12.21 9.76 -14.53
N THR A 209 -11.39 10.08 -15.52
CA THR A 209 -10.44 9.13 -16.12
C THR A 209 -9.33 8.78 -15.13
N ARG A 210 -9.06 7.48 -14.95
CA ARG A 210 -7.90 6.99 -14.17
C ARG A 210 -6.58 7.45 -14.80
N LEU A 211 -5.66 7.95 -13.97
CA LEU A 211 -4.37 8.48 -14.43
C LEU A 211 -3.39 7.41 -14.91
N PHE A 212 -3.42 6.20 -14.32
CA PHE A 212 -2.35 5.21 -14.52
C PHE A 212 -2.82 3.84 -14.98
N THR A 213 -3.98 3.37 -14.50
CA THR A 213 -4.45 2.00 -14.70
C THR A 213 -5.93 1.87 -14.31
N THR A 214 -6.59 0.86 -14.84
CA THR A 214 -7.95 0.46 -14.47
C THR A 214 -7.98 -0.75 -13.52
N CYS A 215 -6.82 -1.24 -13.07
CA CYS A 215 -6.76 -2.43 -12.23
C CYS A 215 -7.50 -2.27 -10.90
N GLY A 216 -8.05 -3.37 -10.38
CA GLY A 216 -8.67 -3.42 -9.07
C GLY A 216 -7.67 -3.15 -7.92
N PRO A 217 -8.16 -2.80 -6.71
CA PRO A 217 -7.33 -2.50 -5.54
C PRO A 217 -6.34 -3.61 -5.18
N ASP A 218 -6.76 -4.86 -5.35
CA ASP A 218 -5.97 -6.04 -4.98
C ASP A 218 -4.74 -6.25 -5.89
N ALA A 219 -4.80 -5.76 -7.13
CA ALA A 219 -3.71 -5.86 -8.10
C ALA A 219 -2.73 -4.67 -8.03
N ALA A 220 -3.14 -3.56 -7.43
CA ALA A 220 -2.40 -2.29 -7.47
C ALA A 220 -0.96 -2.41 -6.93
N ALA A 221 -0.77 -3.07 -5.79
CA ALA A 221 0.55 -3.22 -5.18
C ALA A 221 1.50 -4.03 -6.08
N THR A 222 1.01 -5.12 -6.68
CA THR A 222 1.78 -5.96 -7.60
C THR A 222 2.14 -5.19 -8.87
N LEU A 223 1.20 -4.41 -9.41
CA LEU A 223 1.39 -3.63 -10.61
C LEU A 223 2.45 -2.52 -10.42
N VAL A 224 2.32 -1.70 -9.37
CA VAL A 224 3.30 -0.63 -9.08
C VAL A 224 4.68 -1.23 -8.77
N THR A 225 4.73 -2.36 -8.08
CA THR A 225 6.01 -3.08 -7.85
C THR A 225 6.63 -3.56 -9.16
N THR A 226 5.82 -3.95 -10.15
CA THR A 226 6.29 -4.35 -11.47
C THR A 226 6.89 -3.17 -12.23
N TRP A 227 6.24 -2.01 -12.20
CA TRP A 227 6.78 -0.78 -12.79
C TRP A 227 8.09 -0.33 -12.14
N LEU A 228 8.16 -0.38 -10.80
CA LEU A 228 9.39 -0.10 -10.06
C LEU A 228 10.52 -1.04 -10.52
N ARG A 229 10.27 -2.35 -10.59
CA ARG A 229 11.27 -3.34 -11.02
C ARG A 229 11.73 -3.11 -12.45
N ASP A 230 10.84 -2.77 -13.38
CA ASP A 230 11.22 -2.42 -14.76
C ASP A 230 12.12 -1.18 -14.78
N GLY A 231 11.75 -0.13 -14.04
CA GLY A 231 12.57 1.08 -13.90
C GLY A 231 13.97 0.79 -13.34
N LEU A 232 14.06 -0.01 -12.27
CA LEU A 232 15.35 -0.38 -11.66
C LEU A 232 16.23 -1.16 -12.63
N ARG A 233 15.69 -2.14 -13.35
CA ARG A 233 16.44 -2.89 -14.37
C ARG A 233 17.02 -1.97 -15.44
N ARG A 234 16.26 -0.96 -15.86
CA ARG A 234 16.70 0.03 -16.87
C ARG A 234 17.78 0.98 -16.36
N LEU A 235 17.86 1.19 -15.06
CA LEU A 235 18.96 1.91 -14.42
C LEU A 235 20.20 1.02 -14.21
N GLY A 236 20.21 -0.21 -14.72
CA GLY A 236 21.28 -1.18 -14.47
C GLY A 236 21.32 -1.67 -13.02
N MET A 237 20.28 -1.39 -12.23
CA MET A 237 20.20 -1.81 -10.84
C MET A 237 19.55 -3.18 -10.77
N THR A 238 20.23 -4.13 -10.15
CA THR A 238 19.61 -5.40 -9.79
C THR A 238 18.56 -5.10 -8.72
N PRO A 239 17.25 -5.30 -9.00
CA PRO A 239 16.24 -5.09 -7.98
C PRO A 239 16.46 -6.18 -6.93
N GLY A 240 17.19 -5.85 -5.86
CA GLY A 240 17.10 -6.60 -4.62
C GLY A 240 15.60 -6.76 -4.32
N ARG A 241 15.18 -7.93 -3.82
CA ARG A 241 13.77 -8.30 -3.56
C ARG A 241 13.02 -7.36 -2.59
N TRP A 242 13.52 -6.16 -2.32
CA TRP A 242 13.39 -5.52 -1.03
C TRP A 242 12.91 -4.06 -1.09
N TYR A 243 12.86 -3.35 -2.23
CA TYR A 243 12.42 -1.94 -2.15
C TYR A 243 10.92 -1.79 -1.84
N GLY A 244 10.62 -1.16 -0.70
CA GLY A 244 9.29 -0.67 -0.30
C GLY A 244 9.12 0.82 -0.57
N SER A 245 7.97 1.40 -0.18
CA SER A 245 7.76 2.86 -0.24
C SER A 245 8.74 3.56 0.71
N GLY A 246 9.67 4.36 0.17
CA GLY A 246 10.74 4.99 0.94
C GLY A 246 10.52 6.44 1.35
N GLY A 247 9.44 7.07 0.88
CA GLY A 247 9.22 8.52 1.05
C GLY A 247 9.22 8.98 2.51
N ALA A 248 8.55 8.24 3.41
CA ALA A 248 8.54 8.60 4.84
C ALA A 248 9.93 8.52 5.48
N THR A 249 10.75 7.54 5.09
CA THR A 249 12.14 7.43 5.56
C THR A 249 12.98 8.60 5.05
N ALA A 250 12.88 8.92 3.76
CA ALA A 250 13.59 10.05 3.16
C ALA A 250 13.16 11.41 3.74
N ALA A 251 11.87 11.63 3.99
CA ALA A 251 11.41 12.87 4.63
C ALA A 251 11.90 12.99 6.09
N ASN A 252 11.91 11.88 6.83
CA ASN A 252 12.50 11.87 8.17
C ASN A 252 14.01 12.17 8.12
N ALA A 253 14.74 11.60 7.15
CA ALA A 253 16.16 11.89 6.94
C ALA A 253 16.42 13.35 6.52
N ALA A 254 15.48 13.96 5.79
CA ALA A 254 15.54 15.39 5.44
C ALA A 254 15.27 16.33 6.63
N GLY A 255 14.81 15.81 7.77
CA GLY A 255 14.47 16.58 8.98
C GLY A 255 13.02 17.05 9.05
N VAL A 256 12.12 16.50 8.23
CA VAL A 256 10.70 16.86 8.28
C VAL A 256 10.07 16.39 9.59
N ASN A 257 9.25 17.25 10.19
CA ASN A 257 8.47 16.93 11.37
C ASN A 257 7.61 15.66 11.17
N ARG A 258 7.65 14.73 12.13
CA ARG A 258 6.94 13.44 12.04
C ARG A 258 5.43 13.57 11.94
N GLY A 259 4.83 14.61 12.53
CA GLY A 259 3.42 14.93 12.39
C GLY A 259 3.04 15.30 10.96
N ALA A 260 3.90 16.06 10.27
CA ALA A 260 3.70 16.37 8.84
C ALA A 260 3.82 15.11 7.97
N ILE A 261 4.80 14.25 8.25
CA ILE A 261 4.95 12.94 7.57
C ILE A 261 3.70 12.08 7.81
N ALA A 262 3.18 12.04 9.04
CA ALA A 262 2.01 11.27 9.45
C ALA A 262 0.76 11.77 8.71
N ALA A 263 0.58 13.10 8.66
CA ALA A 263 -0.50 13.73 7.94
C ALA A 263 -0.47 13.38 6.44
N LEU A 264 0.69 13.48 5.78
CA LEU A 264 0.82 13.22 4.34
C LEU A 264 0.57 11.74 3.99
N SER A 265 1.18 10.84 4.76
CA SER A 265 1.04 9.39 4.59
C SER A 265 -0.30 8.81 5.08
N ALA A 266 -1.16 9.64 5.68
CA ALA A 266 -2.39 9.26 6.41
C ALA A 266 -2.16 8.08 7.34
N THR A 267 -1.22 8.27 8.27
CA THR A 267 -0.96 7.33 9.34
C THR A 267 -0.70 8.08 10.65
N THR A 268 -0.41 7.36 11.72
CA THR A 268 -0.09 7.94 13.03
C THR A 268 1.41 7.91 13.27
N GLU A 269 1.92 8.83 14.09
CA GLU A 269 3.36 8.84 14.43
C GLU A 269 3.86 7.53 15.05
N PRO A 270 3.13 6.84 15.95
CA PRO A 270 3.54 5.53 16.44
C PRO A 270 3.68 4.50 15.32
N THR A 271 2.77 4.52 14.34
CA THR A 271 2.84 3.61 13.18
C THR A 271 4.03 3.93 12.30
N LEU A 272 4.34 5.22 12.10
CA LEU A 272 5.52 5.64 11.34
C LEU A 272 6.82 5.10 11.95
N ALA A 273 7.00 5.32 13.26
CA ALA A 273 8.20 4.93 13.98
C ALA A 273 8.37 3.40 14.00
N ALA A 274 7.27 2.65 14.15
CA ALA A 274 7.33 1.20 14.25
C ALA A 274 7.52 0.50 12.90
N SER A 275 7.15 1.11 11.76
CA SER A 275 7.01 0.34 10.51
C SER A 275 7.26 1.08 9.20
N CYS A 276 7.34 2.42 9.17
CA CYS A 276 7.48 3.19 7.92
C CYS A 276 8.82 3.92 7.79
N ILE A 277 9.47 4.25 8.91
CA ILE A 277 10.78 4.90 8.94
C ILE A 277 11.82 3.84 9.29
N SER A 278 12.84 3.70 8.43
CA SER A 278 14.00 2.89 8.75
C SER A 278 15.13 3.79 9.24
N SER A 279 15.73 3.44 10.39
CA SER A 279 16.94 4.08 10.90
C SER A 279 18.21 3.65 10.18
N LEU A 280 18.13 2.63 9.29
CA LEU A 280 19.29 2.04 8.63
C LEU A 280 19.57 2.63 7.24
N VAL A 281 18.77 3.61 6.79
CA VAL A 281 18.96 4.27 5.49
C VAL A 281 19.92 5.43 5.66
N VAL A 282 20.98 5.44 4.85
CA VAL A 282 21.94 6.54 4.78
C VAL A 282 21.28 7.75 4.12
N PRO A 283 21.26 8.94 4.77
CA PRO A 283 20.74 10.16 4.19
C PRO A 283 21.46 10.53 2.89
N SER A 284 20.71 11.14 1.97
CA SER A 284 21.23 11.63 0.68
C SER A 284 20.77 13.06 0.43
N VAL A 285 21.52 13.80 -0.38
CA VAL A 285 21.10 15.17 -0.79
C VAL A 285 19.72 15.18 -1.47
N PHE A 286 19.35 14.08 -2.12
CA PHE A 286 18.06 13.94 -2.79
C PHE A 286 16.88 13.90 -1.80
N ASP A 287 17.10 13.55 -0.52
CA ASP A 287 16.05 13.62 0.49
C ASP A 287 15.51 15.05 0.60
N ARG A 288 16.40 16.05 0.55
CA ARG A 288 16.04 17.47 0.54
C ARG A 288 15.43 17.92 -0.78
N PHE A 289 15.81 17.34 -1.92
CA PHE A 289 15.17 17.68 -3.20
C PHE A 289 13.67 17.33 -3.19
N PHE A 290 13.31 16.19 -2.59
CA PHE A 290 11.90 15.85 -2.41
C PHE A 290 11.24 16.66 -1.29
N PHE A 291 11.88 16.80 -0.12
CA PHE A 291 11.16 17.12 1.10
C PHE A 291 11.59 18.40 1.83
N ALA A 292 12.63 19.12 1.38
CA ALA A 292 12.98 20.41 1.97
C ALA A 292 11.84 21.44 1.88
N ARG A 293 10.95 21.28 0.91
CA ARG A 293 9.69 22.05 0.75
C ARG A 293 8.73 21.96 1.96
N MET A 294 8.95 21.03 2.89
CA MET A 294 8.16 20.84 4.10
C MET A 294 8.90 21.26 5.38
N LEU A 295 10.12 21.78 5.25
CA LEU A 295 10.85 22.32 6.39
C LEU A 295 10.31 23.73 6.72
N PRO A 296 10.36 24.14 8.00
CA PRO A 296 10.12 25.53 8.39
C PRO A 296 11.00 26.47 7.57
N ARG A 297 10.44 27.62 7.18
CA ARG A 297 11.18 28.70 6.53
C ARG A 297 11.68 29.70 7.56
#